data_AF-A0A132GPX1-F1
#
_entry.id   AF-A0A132GPX1-F1
#
_cell.length_a   1.000
_cell.length_b   1.000
_cell.length_c   1.000
_cell.angle_alpha   90.00
_cell.angle_beta   90.00
_cell.angle_gamma   90.00
#
_symmetry.space_group_name_H-M   'P 1'
#
loop_
_entity.id
_entity.type
_entity.pdbx_description
1 polymer ?
#
loop_
_entity_poly.entity_id
_entity_poly.type
_entity_poly.pdbx_seq_one_letter_code
_entity_poly.pdbx_strand_id
1 'polypeptide(L)'
;SVRVLFGSTSMLGTGVNAQKRAVAIHHLDTPWRPSDLEQRNGRAVRARNEIAKHFADNKVDVIIYAVEKSLDSYKFNLLHCKQMFISQLKSGALGARTIDEGAMDEKSGMNFSEYMAILSGNTDLLDKAKLEKKIAALEGERKSFNKARNESVWKLESRQEEMERNDGLIAKLQEDFDKHKAQRKLDGEGNLLNPIRLDNFKPTDEESIGKQLQKIAKEMDTKGEYRRVGEIHGFTILMCSEPLDKDGLGMFQNKFCVEGNFKYKYNNGFIALSDPIAAARNFINSLERIPQTIEQYKEKNAVLSKDIPLLKEIANKQWKKEDELKGLKSELAALERKIQLELAKDKEPEQQVANGTDGMG
;
A
#
# COMPACT_ATOMS: atom_id res chain seq x y z
N SER A 1 3.72 3.85 -59.75
CA SER A 1 3.53 3.62 -58.30
C SER A 1 2.22 4.27 -57.88
N VAL A 2 1.44 3.63 -57.01
CA VAL A 2 0.21 4.21 -56.47
C VAL A 2 0.57 5.08 -55.27
N ARG A 3 0.23 6.37 -55.32
CA ARG A 3 0.51 7.35 -54.25
C ARG A 3 -0.67 7.56 -53.30
N VAL A 4 -1.89 7.39 -53.82
CA VAL A 4 -3.15 7.53 -53.08
C VAL A 4 -4.04 6.35 -53.43
N LEU A 5 -4.68 5.75 -52.42
CA LEU A 5 -5.58 4.62 -52.57
C LEU A 5 -6.92 4.97 -51.92
N PHE A 6 -8.00 4.86 -52.69
CA PHE A 6 -9.36 4.96 -52.19
C PHE A 6 -10.02 3.58 -52.17
N GLY A 7 -10.86 3.33 -51.19
CA GLY A 7 -11.71 2.15 -51.20
C GLY A 7 -12.60 2.04 -49.97
N SER A 8 -13.64 1.21 -50.11
CA SER A 8 -14.62 1.01 -49.05
C SER A 8 -14.11 0.06 -47.97
N THR A 9 -14.81 0.02 -46.83
CA THR A 9 -14.51 -0.94 -45.74
C THR A 9 -14.62 -2.39 -46.21
N SER A 10 -15.55 -2.70 -47.09
CA SER A 10 -15.71 -4.04 -47.65
C SER A 10 -14.57 -4.42 -48.60
N MET A 11 -14.11 -3.47 -49.43
CA MET A 11 -13.11 -3.72 -50.47
C MET A 11 -11.67 -3.65 -49.96
N LEU A 12 -11.37 -2.75 -49.03
CA LEU A 12 -10.04 -2.64 -48.42
C LEU A 12 -9.94 -3.37 -47.07
N GLY A 13 -11.07 -3.86 -46.55
CA GLY A 13 -11.14 -4.59 -45.28
C GLY A 13 -10.47 -5.96 -45.31
N THR A 14 -10.40 -6.62 -46.47
CA THR A 14 -9.76 -7.94 -46.67
C THR A 14 -8.82 -7.91 -47.87
N GLY A 15 -7.61 -8.48 -47.73
CA GLY A 15 -6.75 -8.80 -48.87
C GLY A 15 -5.80 -7.73 -49.44
N VAL A 16 -5.91 -6.44 -49.08
CA VAL A 16 -5.02 -5.39 -49.65
C VAL A 16 -3.74 -5.17 -48.83
N ASN A 17 -2.57 -5.22 -49.49
CA ASN A 17 -1.24 -5.04 -48.89
C ASN A 17 -0.73 -3.59 -49.01
N ALA A 18 -1.50 -2.62 -48.48
CA ALA A 18 -1.11 -1.21 -48.42
C ALA A 18 -0.24 -0.84 -47.19
N GLN A 19 0.18 -1.85 -46.42
CA GLN A 19 0.55 -1.73 -45.02
C GLN A 19 1.94 -1.14 -44.78
N LYS A 20 2.85 -1.27 -45.76
CA LYS A 20 4.26 -0.90 -45.62
C LYS A 20 4.57 0.57 -45.93
N ARG A 21 3.61 1.27 -46.56
CA ARG A 21 3.87 2.57 -47.20
C ARG A 21 2.91 3.69 -46.81
N ALA A 22 1.98 3.44 -45.89
CA ALA A 22 0.96 4.41 -45.51
C ALA A 22 1.50 5.40 -44.46
N VAL A 23 1.37 6.69 -44.69
CA VAL A 23 1.73 7.74 -43.72
C VAL A 23 0.51 8.44 -43.11
N ALA A 24 -0.63 8.36 -43.81
CA ALA A 24 -1.89 8.90 -43.33
C ALA A 24 -3.06 7.98 -43.75
N ILE A 25 -4.13 7.97 -42.94
CA ILE A 25 -5.43 7.39 -43.25
C ILE A 25 -6.47 8.51 -43.15
N HIS A 26 -7.33 8.60 -44.17
CA HIS A 26 -8.44 9.54 -44.23
C HIS A 26 -9.76 8.77 -44.15
N HIS A 27 -10.51 8.93 -43.07
CA HIS A 27 -11.86 8.38 -42.92
C HIS A 27 -12.88 9.44 -43.29
N LEU A 28 -13.47 9.31 -44.48
CA LEU A 28 -14.54 10.19 -44.96
C LEU A 28 -15.89 9.89 -44.29
N ASP A 29 -16.06 8.68 -43.77
CA ASP A 29 -17.24 8.21 -43.06
C ASP A 29 -16.85 7.37 -41.85
N THR A 30 -17.65 7.45 -40.79
CA THR A 30 -17.44 6.67 -39.58
C THR A 30 -18.27 5.38 -39.63
N PRO A 31 -17.65 4.18 -39.47
CA PRO A 31 -18.37 2.90 -39.56
C PRO A 31 -19.32 2.68 -38.37
N TRP A 32 -20.29 1.79 -38.51
CA TRP A 32 -21.28 1.50 -37.45
C TRP A 32 -20.78 0.55 -36.34
N ARG A 33 -19.59 -0.05 -36.53
CA ARG A 33 -18.98 -1.02 -35.61
C ARG A 33 -17.56 -0.58 -35.25
N PRO A 34 -17.17 -0.58 -33.96
CA PRO A 34 -15.82 -0.17 -33.55
C PRO A 34 -14.72 -1.04 -34.16
N SER A 35 -14.98 -2.35 -34.32
CA SER A 35 -14.06 -3.30 -34.94
C SER A 35 -13.67 -2.90 -36.36
N ASP A 36 -14.58 -2.30 -37.12
CA ASP A 36 -14.31 -1.88 -38.49
C ASP A 36 -13.34 -0.70 -38.52
N LEU A 37 -13.46 0.23 -37.56
CA LEU A 37 -12.53 1.37 -37.43
C LEU A 37 -11.13 0.90 -36.99
N GLU A 38 -11.07 0.00 -36.01
CA GLU A 38 -9.81 -0.62 -35.55
C GLU A 38 -9.15 -1.41 -36.68
N GLN A 39 -9.94 -2.16 -37.46
CA GLN A 39 -9.46 -2.92 -38.61
C GLN A 39 -8.94 -2.00 -39.74
N ARG A 40 -9.63 -0.89 -40.03
CA ARG A 40 -9.17 0.12 -41.00
C ARG A 40 -7.86 0.75 -40.54
N ASN A 41 -7.78 1.22 -39.29
CA ASN A 41 -6.58 1.85 -38.71
C ASN A 41 -5.40 0.88 -38.65
N GLY A 42 -5.67 -0.36 -38.24
CA GLY A 42 -4.71 -1.45 -38.18
C GLY A 42 -4.15 -1.86 -39.54
N ARG A 43 -4.57 -1.27 -40.68
CA ARG A 43 -3.91 -1.47 -41.97
C ARG A 43 -2.67 -0.60 -42.15
N ALA A 44 -2.62 0.59 -41.55
CA ALA A 44 -1.46 1.48 -41.64
C ALA A 44 -0.67 1.56 -40.33
N VAL A 45 -1.36 1.53 -39.18
CA VAL A 45 -0.74 1.58 -37.84
C VAL A 45 -0.23 0.17 -37.47
N ARG A 46 0.96 -0.19 -37.98
CA ARG A 46 1.63 -1.48 -37.72
C ARG A 46 3.14 -1.31 -37.59
N ALA A 47 3.76 -2.19 -36.80
CA ALA A 47 5.21 -2.19 -36.54
C ALA A 47 6.11 -2.36 -37.78
N ARG A 48 5.59 -2.81 -38.94
CA ARG A 48 6.35 -3.06 -40.17
C ARG A 48 6.14 -1.98 -41.25
N ASN A 49 5.72 -0.79 -40.86
CA ASN A 49 5.55 0.34 -41.78
C ASN A 49 6.86 1.09 -41.99
N GLU A 50 7.55 0.80 -43.10
CA GLU A 50 8.88 1.33 -43.40
C GLU A 50 8.84 2.83 -43.73
N ILE A 51 7.84 3.27 -44.50
CA ILE A 51 7.74 4.68 -44.91
C ILE A 51 7.40 5.59 -43.74
N ALA A 52 6.49 5.19 -42.85
CA ALA A 52 6.19 5.97 -41.64
C ALA A 52 7.44 6.15 -40.77
N LYS A 53 8.26 5.11 -40.63
CA LYS A 53 9.52 5.16 -39.88
C LYS A 53 10.55 6.13 -40.46
N HIS A 54 10.64 6.21 -41.78
CA HIS A 54 11.63 7.07 -42.46
C HIS A 54 11.15 8.51 -42.68
N PHE A 55 9.84 8.74 -42.86
CA PHE A 55 9.31 10.03 -43.33
C PHE A 55 8.22 10.63 -42.45
N ALA A 56 7.75 9.95 -41.40
CA ALA A 56 6.68 10.42 -40.53
C ALA A 56 6.95 10.12 -39.04
N ASP A 57 8.22 10.17 -38.61
CA ASP A 57 8.62 9.95 -37.20
C ASP A 57 8.06 8.65 -36.58
N ASN A 58 7.95 7.60 -37.41
CA ASN A 58 7.34 6.32 -37.03
C ASN A 58 5.88 6.43 -36.54
N LYS A 59 5.16 7.46 -37.00
CA LYS A 59 3.74 7.71 -36.74
C LYS A 59 2.94 7.65 -38.03
N VAL A 60 1.65 7.39 -37.90
CA VAL A 60 0.68 7.41 -38.99
C VAL A 60 -0.45 8.33 -38.58
N ASP A 61 -0.73 9.34 -39.40
CA ASP A 61 -1.80 10.29 -39.13
C ASP A 61 -3.16 9.65 -39.45
N VAL A 62 -4.09 9.68 -38.51
CA VAL A 62 -5.47 9.21 -38.71
C VAL A 62 -6.38 10.42 -38.67
N ILE A 63 -6.91 10.79 -39.83
CA ILE A 63 -7.76 11.97 -40.01
C ILE A 63 -9.18 11.48 -40.25
N ILE A 64 -10.10 11.87 -39.37
CA ILE A 64 -11.52 11.54 -39.49
C ILE A 64 -12.27 12.82 -39.81
N TYR A 65 -13.03 12.79 -40.91
CA TYR A 65 -13.91 13.87 -41.31
C TYR A 65 -15.29 13.62 -40.73
N ALA A 66 -15.89 14.68 -40.20
CA ALA A 66 -17.22 14.64 -39.65
C ALA A 66 -17.84 16.04 -39.77
N VAL A 67 -19.17 16.09 -39.92
CA VAL A 67 -19.89 17.36 -40.09
C VAL A 67 -20.51 17.79 -38.76
N GLU A 68 -20.23 19.04 -38.35
CA GLU A 68 -20.85 19.64 -37.16
C GLU A 68 -22.38 19.67 -37.28
N LYS A 69 -23.07 19.46 -36.15
CA LYS A 69 -24.53 19.43 -36.04
C LYS A 69 -25.21 18.42 -36.98
N SER A 70 -24.55 17.31 -37.29
CA SER A 70 -25.09 16.24 -38.14
C SER A 70 -25.31 14.92 -37.37
N LEU A 71 -25.94 13.95 -38.05
CA LEU A 71 -26.09 12.57 -37.57
C LEU A 71 -24.75 11.84 -37.32
N ASP A 72 -23.62 12.42 -37.74
CA ASP A 72 -22.31 11.87 -37.37
C ASP A 72 -22.13 11.88 -35.85
N SER A 73 -22.70 12.88 -35.15
CA SER A 73 -22.71 12.91 -33.69
C SER A 73 -23.31 11.62 -33.08
N TYR A 74 -24.47 11.21 -33.59
CA TYR A 74 -25.12 9.98 -33.15
C TYR A 74 -24.26 8.72 -33.42
N LYS A 75 -23.56 8.66 -34.56
CA LYS A 75 -22.71 7.51 -34.92
C LYS A 75 -21.49 7.36 -34.01
N PHE A 76 -20.80 8.47 -33.70
CA PHE A 76 -19.67 8.46 -32.79
C PHE A 76 -20.12 8.12 -31.36
N ASN A 77 -21.27 8.63 -30.90
CA ASN A 77 -21.84 8.23 -29.60
C ASN A 77 -22.14 6.72 -29.53
N LEU A 78 -22.75 6.18 -30.60
CA LEU A 78 -23.05 4.75 -30.68
C LEU A 78 -21.78 3.89 -30.67
N LEU A 79 -20.72 4.34 -31.34
CA LEU A 79 -19.42 3.67 -31.33
C LEU A 79 -18.77 3.71 -29.94
N HIS A 80 -18.86 4.86 -29.25
CA HIS A 80 -18.37 5.04 -27.90
C HIS A 80 -18.98 4.01 -26.95
N CYS A 81 -20.32 3.95 -26.89
CA CYS A 81 -21.02 3.01 -26.01
C CYS A 81 -20.64 1.55 -26.29
N LYS A 82 -20.52 1.17 -27.58
CA LYS A 82 -20.11 -0.19 -27.97
C LYS A 82 -18.66 -0.49 -27.58
N GLN A 83 -17.75 0.45 -27.79
CA GLN A 83 -16.33 0.28 -27.48
C GLN A 83 -16.11 0.18 -25.97
N MET A 84 -16.76 1.04 -25.19
CA MET A 84 -16.75 1.00 -23.73
C MET A 84 -17.17 -0.37 -23.19
N PHE A 85 -18.29 -0.90 -23.70
CA PHE A 85 -18.80 -2.21 -23.31
C PHE A 85 -17.79 -3.35 -23.62
N ILE A 86 -17.16 -3.29 -24.81
CA ILE A 86 -16.12 -4.26 -25.20
C ILE A 86 -14.88 -4.15 -24.30
N SER A 87 -14.43 -2.94 -23.97
CA SER A 87 -13.28 -2.70 -23.10
C SER A 87 -13.51 -3.21 -21.68
N GLN A 88 -14.72 -3.02 -21.13
CA GLN A 88 -15.11 -3.56 -19.82
C GLN A 88 -15.11 -5.09 -19.79
N LEU A 89 -15.60 -5.72 -20.87
CA LEU A 89 -15.52 -7.17 -21.02
C LEU A 89 -14.08 -7.67 -21.12
N LYS A 90 -13.22 -6.98 -21.90
CA LYS A 90 -11.81 -7.34 -22.07
C LYS A 90 -10.98 -7.18 -20.79
N SER A 91 -11.30 -6.20 -19.95
CA SER A 91 -10.55 -5.91 -18.71
C SER A 91 -10.99 -6.76 -17.51
N GLY A 92 -12.06 -7.54 -17.63
CA GLY A 92 -12.59 -8.38 -16.54
C GLY A 92 -13.24 -7.57 -15.39
N ALA A 93 -13.48 -6.27 -15.58
CA ALA A 93 -14.03 -5.37 -14.57
C ALA A 93 -15.58 -5.40 -14.49
N LEU A 94 -16.19 -6.58 -14.61
CA LEU A 94 -17.66 -6.75 -14.59
C LEU A 94 -18.32 -6.47 -13.22
N GLY A 95 -17.52 -6.22 -12.16
CA GLY A 95 -17.99 -6.09 -10.77
C GLY A 95 -18.31 -4.68 -10.28
N ALA A 96 -18.00 -3.62 -11.03
CA ALA A 96 -18.28 -2.25 -10.62
C ALA A 96 -19.67 -1.81 -11.13
N ARG A 97 -20.63 -1.53 -10.24
CA ARG A 97 -21.88 -0.81 -10.56
C ARG A 97 -21.65 0.68 -10.88
N THR A 98 -20.42 1.05 -11.19
CA THR A 98 -20.02 2.41 -11.53
C THR A 98 -19.43 2.31 -12.93
N ILE A 99 -20.12 2.92 -13.89
CA ILE A 99 -19.61 3.04 -15.24
C ILE A 99 -18.46 4.04 -15.15
N ASP A 100 -17.24 3.56 -15.30
CA ASP A 100 -16.08 4.41 -15.43
C ASP A 100 -16.02 4.94 -16.87
N GLU A 101 -16.80 6.00 -17.13
CA GLU A 101 -16.74 6.79 -18.38
C GLU A 101 -15.52 7.73 -18.39
N GLY A 102 -14.73 7.77 -17.31
CA GLY A 102 -13.68 8.77 -17.08
C GLY A 102 -12.24 8.24 -17.08
N ALA A 103 -12.01 6.94 -16.91
CA ALA A 103 -10.68 6.35 -17.02
C ALA A 103 -10.33 6.09 -18.48
N MET A 104 -9.65 7.07 -19.07
CA MET A 104 -8.94 6.93 -20.33
C MET A 104 -8.04 5.69 -20.32
N ASP A 105 -8.40 4.67 -21.09
CA ASP A 105 -7.41 3.74 -21.60
C ASP A 105 -6.69 4.42 -22.75
N GLU A 106 -5.48 4.93 -22.46
CA GLU A 106 -4.54 5.45 -23.47
C GLU A 106 -4.31 4.47 -24.62
N LYS A 107 -4.60 3.17 -24.43
CA LYS A 107 -4.50 2.16 -25.51
C LYS A 107 -5.59 2.29 -26.58
N SER A 108 -6.72 2.94 -26.30
CA SER A 108 -7.83 3.03 -27.27
C SER A 108 -7.64 4.12 -28.32
N GLY A 109 -6.74 5.09 -28.10
CA GLY A 109 -6.35 6.11 -29.09
C GLY A 109 -7.48 7.01 -29.61
N MET A 110 -8.69 6.97 -29.03
CA MET A 110 -9.88 7.69 -29.50
C MET A 110 -10.64 8.31 -28.33
N ASN A 111 -10.62 9.65 -28.22
CA ASN A 111 -11.38 10.40 -27.21
C ASN A 111 -12.76 10.78 -27.76
N PHE A 112 -13.69 9.83 -27.77
CA PHE A 112 -15.04 10.01 -28.35
C PHE A 112 -15.85 11.15 -27.72
N SER A 113 -15.64 11.44 -26.43
CA SER A 113 -16.27 12.57 -25.74
C SER A 113 -15.84 13.91 -26.34
N GLU A 114 -14.58 14.02 -26.79
CA GLU A 114 -14.10 15.22 -27.48
C GLU A 114 -14.71 15.36 -28.88
N TYR A 115 -14.84 14.25 -29.62
CA TYR A 115 -15.56 14.23 -30.90
C TYR A 115 -17.04 14.61 -30.73
N MET A 116 -17.69 14.19 -29.64
CA MET A 116 -19.07 14.57 -29.33
C MET A 116 -19.27 16.04 -29.05
N ALA A 117 -18.36 16.65 -28.29
CA ALA A 117 -18.45 18.06 -28.01
C ALA A 117 -18.18 18.92 -29.25
N ILE A 118 -17.20 18.52 -30.10
CA ILE A 118 -16.93 19.21 -31.38
C ILE A 118 -18.13 19.07 -32.32
N LEU A 119 -18.70 17.86 -32.47
CA LEU A 119 -19.79 17.61 -33.42
C LEU A 119 -21.14 18.15 -32.97
N SER A 120 -21.38 18.30 -31.67
CA SER A 120 -22.58 18.98 -31.16
C SER A 120 -22.49 20.51 -31.32
N GLY A 121 -21.30 21.05 -31.59
CA GLY A 121 -21.06 22.49 -31.68
C GLY A 121 -21.09 23.20 -30.33
N ASN A 122 -21.19 22.46 -29.22
CA ASN A 122 -21.13 23.00 -27.86
C ASN A 122 -19.77 22.69 -27.24
N THR A 123 -18.86 23.67 -27.35
CA THR A 123 -17.50 23.58 -26.78
C THR A 123 -17.49 23.52 -25.26
N ASP A 124 -18.55 23.96 -24.57
CA ASP A 124 -18.60 23.94 -23.11
C ASP A 124 -18.63 22.50 -22.56
N LEU A 125 -19.24 21.56 -23.29
CA LEU A 125 -19.20 20.13 -22.93
C LEU A 125 -17.78 19.55 -23.03
N LEU A 126 -16.99 20.05 -24.00
CA LEU A 126 -15.58 19.66 -24.17
C LEU A 126 -14.75 20.15 -22.98
N ASP A 127 -14.91 21.42 -22.64
CA ASP A 127 -14.17 22.07 -21.57
C ASP A 127 -14.56 21.50 -20.21
N LYS A 128 -15.83 21.11 -20.04
CA LYS A 128 -16.31 20.37 -18.88
C LYS A 128 -15.57 19.04 -18.72
N ALA A 129 -15.55 18.21 -19.77
CA ALA A 129 -14.88 16.92 -19.73
C ALA A 129 -13.36 17.06 -19.44
N LYS A 130 -12.71 18.08 -20.01
CA LYS A 130 -11.29 18.38 -19.73
C LYS A 130 -11.05 18.80 -18.28
N LEU A 131 -11.90 19.67 -17.74
CA LEU A 131 -11.83 20.10 -16.34
C LEU A 131 -12.09 18.95 -15.38
N GLU A 132 -13.11 18.14 -15.61
CA GLU A 132 -13.42 16.95 -14.81
C GLU A 132 -12.25 15.98 -14.78
N LYS A 133 -11.62 15.71 -15.93
CA LYS A 133 -10.42 14.86 -16.00
C LYS A 133 -9.28 15.42 -15.16
N LYS A 134 -9.00 16.73 -15.27
CA LYS A 134 -7.91 17.37 -14.50
C LYS A 134 -8.19 17.33 -13.00
N ILE A 135 -9.44 17.55 -12.59
CA ILE A 135 -9.90 17.44 -11.21
C ILE A 135 -9.74 16.01 -10.71
N ALA A 136 -10.21 15.01 -11.44
CA ALA A 136 -10.12 13.60 -11.05
C ALA A 136 -8.67 13.15 -10.86
N ALA A 137 -7.76 13.56 -11.76
CA ALA A 137 -6.33 13.29 -11.62
C ALA A 137 -5.74 13.92 -10.34
N LEU A 138 -6.05 15.19 -10.08
CA LEU A 138 -5.59 15.92 -8.90
C LEU A 138 -6.19 15.36 -7.59
N GLU A 139 -7.45 14.93 -7.59
CA GLU A 139 -8.07 14.26 -6.45
C GLU A 139 -7.43 12.90 -6.16
N GLY A 140 -7.10 12.13 -7.20
CA GLY A 140 -6.35 10.89 -7.08
C GLY A 140 -4.95 11.11 -6.49
N GLU A 141 -4.24 12.14 -6.96
CA GLU A 141 -2.95 12.55 -6.42
C GLU A 141 -3.07 12.95 -4.93
N ARG A 142 -4.04 13.80 -4.59
CA ARG A 142 -4.31 14.23 -3.21
C ARG A 142 -4.64 13.07 -2.28
N LYS A 143 -5.49 12.15 -2.72
CA LYS A 143 -5.86 10.95 -1.96
C LYS A 143 -4.63 10.08 -1.69
N SER A 144 -3.80 9.86 -2.71
CA SER A 144 -2.56 9.09 -2.59
C SER A 144 -1.56 9.75 -1.64
N PHE A 145 -1.40 11.07 -1.76
CA PHE A 145 -0.57 11.87 -0.85
C PHE A 145 -1.05 11.75 0.61
N ASN A 146 -2.35 11.95 0.86
CA ASN A 146 -2.92 11.86 2.20
C ASN A 146 -2.78 10.46 2.79
N LYS A 147 -2.95 9.40 1.99
CA LYS A 147 -2.71 8.02 2.43
C LYS A 147 -1.26 7.82 2.88
N ALA A 148 -0.29 8.23 2.06
CA ALA A 148 1.14 8.11 2.38
C ALA A 148 1.54 8.94 3.61
N ARG A 149 0.99 10.16 3.73
CA ARG A 149 1.17 11.03 4.90
C ARG A 149 0.62 10.39 6.16
N ASN A 150 -0.62 9.90 6.13
CA ASN A 150 -1.23 9.24 7.29
C ASN A 150 -0.44 8.00 7.70
N GLU A 151 -0.04 7.15 6.75
CA GLU A 151 0.82 6.00 7.06
C GLU A 151 2.14 6.41 7.74
N SER A 152 2.72 7.54 7.33
CA SER A 152 3.94 8.09 7.94
C SER A 152 3.69 8.63 9.35
N VAL A 153 2.53 9.26 9.61
CA VAL A 153 2.11 9.70 10.95
C VAL A 153 1.97 8.52 11.90
N TRP A 154 1.27 7.47 11.48
CA TRP A 154 1.09 6.27 12.29
C TRP A 154 2.42 5.57 12.59
N LYS A 155 3.31 5.50 11.60
CA LYS A 155 4.68 5.01 11.81
C LYS A 155 5.44 5.90 12.79
N LEU A 156 5.34 7.23 12.67
CA LEU A 156 6.01 8.16 13.57
C LEU A 156 5.58 7.93 15.03
N GLU A 157 4.28 7.89 15.30
CA GLU A 157 3.71 7.64 16.63
C GLU A 157 4.19 6.30 17.18
N SER A 158 4.05 5.22 16.39
CA SER A 158 4.48 3.89 16.80
C SER A 158 5.99 3.81 17.11
N ARG A 159 6.84 4.47 16.32
CA ARG A 159 8.29 4.49 16.57
C ARG A 159 8.68 5.34 17.77
N GLN A 160 7.94 6.43 18.05
CA GLN A 160 8.12 7.25 19.24
C GLN A 160 7.74 6.46 20.51
N GLU A 161 6.57 5.83 20.52
CA GLU A 161 6.13 4.97 21.62
C GLU A 161 7.10 3.81 21.85
N GLU A 162 7.62 3.20 20.78
CA GLU A 162 8.62 2.13 20.89
C GLU A 162 9.91 2.63 21.55
N MET A 163 10.39 3.80 21.17
CA MET A 163 11.61 4.40 21.72
C MET A 163 11.43 4.74 23.20
N GLU A 164 10.33 5.40 23.57
CA GLU A 164 10.00 5.72 24.97
C GLU A 164 9.88 4.47 25.84
N ARG A 165 9.22 3.42 25.32
CA ARG A 165 9.12 2.12 25.99
C ARG A 165 10.50 1.49 26.17
N ASN A 166 11.36 1.54 25.16
CA ASN A 166 12.72 1.00 25.24
C ASN A 166 13.57 1.80 26.23
N ASP A 167 13.46 3.13 26.28
CA ASP A 167 14.19 3.96 27.24
C ASP A 167 13.77 3.64 28.69
N GLY A 168 12.46 3.48 28.93
CA GLY A 168 11.96 3.03 30.23
C GLY A 168 12.44 1.63 30.62
N LEU A 169 12.56 0.71 29.66
CA LEU A 169 13.15 -0.62 29.89
C LEU A 169 14.66 -0.53 30.17
N ILE A 170 15.41 0.28 29.42
CA ILE A 170 16.85 0.47 29.64
C ILE A 170 17.11 0.99 31.07
N ALA A 171 16.33 1.97 31.53
CA ALA A 171 16.46 2.49 32.89
C ALA A 171 16.25 1.39 33.95
N LYS A 172 15.20 0.59 33.82
CA LYS A 172 14.90 -0.54 34.71
C LYS A 172 15.97 -1.64 34.70
N LEU A 173 16.49 -1.96 33.51
CA LEU A 173 17.59 -2.91 33.35
C LEU A 173 18.89 -2.38 33.98
N GLN A 174 19.14 -1.07 33.88
CA GLN A 174 20.30 -0.43 34.49
C GLN A 174 20.22 -0.47 36.02
N GLU A 175 19.05 -0.20 36.60
CA GLU A 175 18.81 -0.34 38.05
C GLU A 175 19.10 -1.77 38.54
N ASP A 176 18.60 -2.78 37.82
CA ASP A 176 18.88 -4.18 38.15
C ASP A 176 20.38 -4.50 38.01
N PHE A 177 21.04 -4.01 36.96
CA PHE A 177 22.47 -4.22 36.79
C PHE A 177 23.29 -3.58 37.91
N ASP A 178 22.96 -2.36 38.32
CA ASP A 178 23.66 -1.66 39.40
C ASP A 178 23.43 -2.37 40.75
N LYS A 179 22.22 -2.88 41.00
CA LYS A 179 21.91 -3.72 42.17
C LYS A 179 22.73 -5.01 42.17
N HIS A 180 22.82 -5.72 41.04
CA HIS A 180 23.66 -6.92 40.89
C HIS A 180 25.13 -6.60 41.12
N LYS A 181 25.64 -5.53 40.51
CA LYS A 181 27.03 -5.08 40.63
C LYS A 181 27.40 -4.72 42.08
N ALA A 182 26.50 -4.08 42.82
CA ALA A 182 26.72 -3.71 44.22
C ALA A 182 26.84 -4.93 45.17
N GLN A 183 26.17 -6.04 44.83
CA GLN A 183 26.19 -7.28 45.62
C GLN A 183 27.30 -8.25 45.17
N ARG A 184 28.03 -7.91 44.11
CA ARG A 184 29.08 -8.74 43.53
C ARG A 184 30.21 -8.97 44.52
N LYS A 185 30.55 -10.24 44.77
CA LYS A 185 31.71 -10.61 45.58
C LYS A 185 32.67 -11.45 44.75
N LEU A 186 33.95 -11.14 44.83
CA LEU A 186 35.02 -11.93 44.24
C LEU A 186 35.65 -12.80 45.33
N ASP A 187 36.11 -13.98 44.96
CA ASP A 187 36.96 -14.79 45.82
C ASP A 187 38.40 -14.24 45.86
N GLY A 188 39.27 -14.88 46.65
CA GLY A 188 40.68 -14.50 46.76
C GLY A 188 41.50 -14.68 45.46
N GLU A 189 40.94 -15.36 44.46
CA GLU A 189 41.54 -15.63 43.15
C GLU A 189 40.95 -14.73 42.04
N GLY A 190 40.00 -13.86 42.38
CA GLY A 190 39.34 -12.96 41.46
C GLY A 190 38.16 -13.58 40.68
N ASN A 191 37.75 -14.80 41.00
CA ASN A 191 36.55 -15.41 40.42
C ASN A 191 35.29 -14.88 41.08
N LEU A 192 34.21 -14.80 40.30
CA LEU A 192 32.91 -14.38 40.78
C LEU A 192 32.31 -15.45 41.70
N LEU A 193 32.08 -15.09 42.96
CA LEU A 193 31.37 -15.97 43.89
C LEU A 193 29.92 -16.13 43.44
N ASN A 194 29.39 -17.33 43.60
CA ASN A 194 28.00 -17.65 43.30
C ASN A 194 27.18 -17.86 44.60
N PRO A 195 26.73 -16.78 45.28
CA PRO A 195 26.07 -16.88 46.57
C PRO A 195 24.58 -17.22 46.43
N ILE A 196 24.25 -18.28 45.67
CA ILE A 196 22.88 -18.76 45.55
C ILE A 196 22.40 -19.32 46.89
N ARG A 197 21.20 -18.93 47.28
CA ARG A 197 20.46 -19.49 48.41
C ARG A 197 19.21 -20.16 47.88
N LEU A 198 19.12 -21.47 48.03
CA LEU A 198 17.92 -22.22 47.68
C LEU A 198 17.00 -22.33 48.90
N ASP A 199 15.70 -22.24 48.68
CA ASP A 199 14.72 -22.36 49.77
C ASP A 199 14.80 -23.78 50.38
N ASN A 200 14.78 -23.85 51.71
CA ASN A 200 14.84 -25.11 52.47
C ASN A 200 16.08 -26.00 52.19
N PHE A 201 17.18 -25.43 51.69
CA PHE A 201 18.40 -26.16 51.41
C PHE A 201 19.64 -25.41 51.93
N LYS A 202 20.55 -26.13 52.58
CA LYS A 202 21.84 -25.59 53.06
C LYS A 202 22.96 -26.05 52.12
N PRO A 203 23.46 -25.19 51.23
CA PRO A 203 24.51 -25.57 50.30
C PRO A 203 25.87 -25.72 50.99
N THR A 204 26.69 -26.66 50.49
CA THR A 204 28.10 -26.84 50.91
C THR A 204 29.06 -26.24 49.88
N ASP A 205 28.70 -26.32 48.59
CA ASP A 205 29.48 -25.89 47.43
C ASP A 205 28.57 -25.68 46.21
N GLU A 206 29.10 -25.17 45.09
CA GLU A 206 28.35 -24.97 43.83
C GLU A 206 27.79 -26.28 43.25
N GLU A 207 28.47 -27.40 43.45
CA GLU A 207 28.05 -28.71 42.93
C GLU A 207 26.77 -29.20 43.64
N SER A 208 26.68 -29.00 44.96
CA SER A 208 25.51 -29.31 45.79
C SER A 208 24.29 -28.49 45.40
N ILE A 209 24.48 -27.20 45.09
CA ILE A 209 23.44 -26.30 44.58
C ILE A 209 22.94 -26.82 43.22
N GLY A 210 23.86 -27.14 42.33
CA GLY A 210 23.56 -27.70 41.01
C GLY A 210 22.73 -28.97 41.06
N LYS A 211 23.14 -29.94 41.89
CA LYS A 211 22.42 -31.22 42.06
C LYS A 211 21.01 -30.98 42.61
N GLN A 212 20.85 -30.07 43.56
CA GLN A 212 19.53 -29.74 44.11
C GLN A 212 18.64 -29.05 43.07
N LEU A 213 19.17 -28.14 42.25
CA LEU A 213 18.44 -27.52 41.15
C LEU A 213 18.01 -28.55 40.09
N GLN A 214 18.89 -29.49 39.74
CA GLN A 214 18.58 -30.58 38.82
C GLN A 214 17.47 -31.49 39.36
N LYS A 215 17.46 -31.74 40.67
CA LYS A 215 16.37 -32.47 41.33
C LYS A 215 15.06 -31.71 41.24
N ILE A 216 15.05 -30.43 41.61
CA ILE A 216 13.88 -29.55 41.54
C ILE A 216 13.33 -29.50 40.10
N ALA A 217 14.21 -29.37 39.10
CA ALA A 217 13.82 -29.32 37.70
C ALA A 217 13.19 -30.61 37.17
N LYS A 218 13.44 -31.77 37.79
CA LYS A 218 12.86 -33.07 37.40
C LYS A 218 11.57 -33.40 38.14
N GLU A 219 11.52 -33.06 39.43
CA GLU A 219 10.48 -33.57 40.34
C GLU A 219 9.33 -32.59 40.59
N MET A 220 9.56 -31.28 40.38
CA MET A 220 8.57 -30.26 40.75
C MET A 220 7.74 -29.82 39.55
N ASP A 221 6.43 -29.99 39.65
CA ASP A 221 5.44 -29.41 38.74
C ASP A 221 4.77 -28.20 39.39
N THR A 222 4.88 -27.05 38.73
CA THR A 222 4.30 -25.76 39.15
C THR A 222 2.99 -25.46 38.44
N LYS A 223 2.52 -26.33 37.54
CA LYS A 223 1.26 -26.18 36.80
C LYS A 223 1.15 -24.84 36.04
N GLY A 224 2.27 -24.35 35.52
CA GLY A 224 2.35 -23.09 34.77
C GLY A 224 2.48 -21.82 35.63
N GLU A 225 2.48 -21.93 36.96
CA GLU A 225 2.67 -20.79 37.86
C GLU A 225 4.14 -20.57 38.19
N TYR A 226 4.54 -19.30 38.35
CA TYR A 226 5.89 -19.00 38.81
C TYR A 226 6.02 -19.31 40.30
N ARG A 227 6.90 -20.27 40.64
CA ARG A 227 7.23 -20.62 42.02
C ARG A 227 8.65 -20.17 42.35
N ARG A 228 8.83 -19.58 43.54
CA ARG A 228 10.13 -19.24 44.09
C ARG A 228 10.91 -20.52 44.46
N VAL A 229 12.18 -20.55 44.06
CA VAL A 229 13.13 -21.64 44.30
C VAL A 229 14.30 -21.17 45.16
N GLY A 230 14.60 -19.88 45.15
CA GLY A 230 15.70 -19.31 45.91
C GLY A 230 15.97 -17.86 45.58
N GLU A 231 17.21 -17.44 45.82
CA GLU A 231 17.67 -16.06 45.66
C GLU A 231 19.14 -16.01 45.24
N ILE A 232 19.49 -15.01 44.44
CA ILE A 232 20.87 -14.64 44.10
C ILE A 232 20.99 -13.11 44.08
N HIS A 233 21.96 -12.54 44.80
CA HIS A 233 22.22 -11.08 44.83
C HIS A 233 20.99 -10.20 45.13
N GLY A 234 20.04 -10.69 45.93
CA GLY A 234 18.78 -9.97 46.21
C GLY A 234 17.74 -10.05 45.08
N PHE A 235 17.94 -10.92 44.10
CA PHE A 235 16.97 -11.26 43.05
C PHE A 235 16.37 -12.63 43.30
N THR A 236 15.06 -12.74 43.08
CA THR A 236 14.33 -14.00 43.29
C THR A 236 14.61 -14.96 42.13
N ILE A 237 14.96 -16.20 42.45
CA ILE A 237 15.01 -17.29 41.48
C ILE A 237 13.61 -17.91 41.40
N LEU A 238 13.03 -17.91 40.21
CA LEU A 238 11.74 -18.50 39.93
C LEU A 238 11.87 -19.69 38.99
N MET A 239 10.90 -20.60 39.07
CA MET A 239 10.69 -21.70 38.13
C MET A 239 9.24 -21.74 37.68
N CYS A 240 9.01 -22.10 36.42
CA CYS A 240 7.69 -22.35 35.84
C CYS A 240 7.75 -23.61 34.96
N SER A 241 6.72 -24.44 35.09
CA SER A 241 6.56 -25.71 34.37
C SER A 241 5.69 -25.46 33.15
N GLU A 242 6.26 -25.68 31.97
CA GLU A 242 5.55 -25.56 30.70
C GLU A 242 5.22 -26.98 30.18
N PRO A 243 3.99 -27.23 29.68
CA PRO A 243 3.64 -28.52 29.10
C PRO A 243 4.45 -28.78 27.82
N LEU A 244 4.94 -30.01 27.63
CA LEU A 244 5.69 -30.40 26.43
C LEU A 244 4.78 -30.69 25.23
N ASP A 245 3.60 -31.23 25.51
CA ASP A 245 2.64 -31.65 24.49
C ASP A 245 1.42 -30.72 24.44
N LYS A 246 0.91 -30.46 23.24
CA LYS A 246 -0.38 -29.77 23.04
C LYS A 246 -1.57 -30.56 23.61
N ASP A 247 -1.40 -31.88 23.78
CA ASP A 247 -2.46 -32.82 24.15
C ASP A 247 -2.43 -33.23 25.64
N GLY A 248 -1.54 -32.65 26.46
CA GLY A 248 -1.61 -32.78 27.92
C GLY A 248 -1.23 -34.16 28.49
N LEU A 249 -0.39 -34.94 27.81
CA LEU A 249 0.06 -36.29 28.22
C LEU A 249 0.99 -36.34 29.47
N GLY A 250 0.94 -35.32 30.33
CA GLY A 250 1.59 -35.32 31.65
C GLY A 250 3.08 -35.03 31.64
N MET A 251 3.70 -34.78 30.49
CA MET A 251 5.11 -34.35 30.40
C MET A 251 5.22 -32.82 30.45
N PHE A 252 6.06 -32.32 31.35
CA PHE A 252 6.36 -30.90 31.52
C PHE A 252 7.87 -30.66 31.47
N GLN A 253 8.26 -29.45 31.08
CA GLN A 253 9.62 -28.93 31.22
C GLN A 253 9.64 -27.77 32.19
N ASN A 254 10.67 -27.73 33.04
CA ASN A 254 10.89 -26.63 33.96
C ASN A 254 11.84 -25.60 33.37
N LYS A 255 11.38 -24.34 33.34
CA LYS A 255 12.19 -23.19 33.00
C LYS A 255 12.40 -22.31 34.21
N PHE A 256 13.62 -21.84 34.34
CA PHE A 256 14.08 -21.00 35.42
C PHE A 256 14.33 -19.57 34.93
N CYS A 257 14.08 -18.60 35.80
CA CYS A 257 14.49 -17.22 35.57
C CYS A 257 14.87 -16.53 36.89
N VAL A 258 15.64 -15.46 36.76
CA VAL A 258 15.93 -14.52 37.85
C VAL A 258 15.00 -13.32 37.68
N GLU A 259 14.26 -12.97 38.72
CA GLU A 259 13.29 -11.87 38.72
C GLU A 259 13.88 -10.62 39.38
N GLY A 260 13.96 -9.55 38.58
CA GLY A 260 14.12 -8.16 39.00
C GLY A 260 13.00 -7.30 38.40
N ASN A 261 13.33 -6.10 37.92
CA ASN A 261 12.43 -5.35 37.04
C ASN A 261 12.13 -6.08 35.71
N PHE A 262 12.97 -7.06 35.36
CA PHE A 262 12.78 -7.98 34.25
C PHE A 262 12.96 -9.45 34.67
N LYS A 263 12.50 -10.39 33.85
CA LYS A 263 12.72 -11.83 34.06
C LYS A 263 13.90 -12.30 33.20
N TYR A 264 15.07 -12.44 33.82
CA TYR A 264 16.31 -12.83 33.16
C TYR A 264 16.38 -14.35 33.01
N LYS A 265 16.65 -14.81 31.78
CA LYS A 265 16.79 -16.22 31.45
C LYS A 265 18.15 -16.46 30.83
N TYR A 266 18.80 -17.55 31.24
CA TYR A 266 19.96 -18.11 30.55
C TYR A 266 19.56 -19.42 29.88
N ASN A 267 20.08 -19.69 28.68
CA ASN A 267 19.73 -20.88 27.88
C ASN A 267 18.20 -21.13 27.78
N ASN A 268 17.42 -20.08 27.46
CA ASN A 268 15.95 -20.13 27.42
C ASN A 268 15.27 -20.60 28.72
N GLY A 269 15.96 -20.48 29.86
CA GLY A 269 15.50 -20.93 31.17
C GLY A 269 15.84 -22.39 31.49
N PHE A 270 16.46 -23.14 30.58
CA PHE A 270 16.88 -24.50 30.87
C PHE A 270 18.15 -24.51 31.72
N ILE A 271 18.16 -25.34 32.76
CA ILE A 271 19.37 -25.63 33.53
C ILE A 271 20.16 -26.79 32.91
N ALA A 272 21.46 -26.83 33.15
CA ALA A 272 22.29 -27.94 32.69
C ALA A 272 21.98 -29.22 33.49
N LEU A 273 21.45 -30.25 32.83
CA LEU A 273 21.07 -31.51 33.50
C LEU A 273 22.24 -32.50 33.70
N SER A 274 23.33 -32.31 32.95
CA SER A 274 24.53 -33.17 32.98
C SER A 274 25.69 -32.55 33.75
N ASP A 275 25.63 -31.26 34.08
CA ASP A 275 26.69 -30.52 34.77
C ASP A 275 26.08 -29.69 35.92
N PRO A 276 26.25 -30.12 37.19
CA PRO A 276 25.74 -29.40 38.34
C PRO A 276 26.33 -27.99 38.49
N ILE A 277 27.62 -27.81 38.22
CA ILE A 277 28.27 -26.51 38.39
C ILE A 277 27.71 -25.53 37.37
N ALA A 278 27.56 -25.95 36.11
CA ALA A 278 26.89 -25.13 35.09
C ALA A 278 25.43 -24.82 35.46
N ALA A 279 24.69 -25.77 36.03
CA ALA A 279 23.31 -25.53 36.48
C ALA A 279 23.23 -24.44 37.55
N ALA A 280 24.16 -24.43 38.51
CA ALA A 280 24.24 -23.39 39.53
C ALA A 280 24.65 -22.03 38.93
N ARG A 281 25.53 -22.00 37.91
CA ARG A 281 26.02 -20.76 37.30
C ARG A 281 25.04 -20.11 36.30
N ASN A 282 23.99 -20.80 35.86
CA ASN A 282 23.04 -20.23 34.90
C ASN A 282 22.38 -18.93 35.37
N PHE A 283 22.12 -18.80 36.66
CA PHE A 283 21.47 -17.61 37.23
C PHE A 283 22.39 -16.39 37.21
N ILE A 284 23.65 -16.56 37.64
CA ILE A 284 24.62 -15.46 37.60
C ILE A 284 24.93 -15.07 36.14
N ASN A 285 25.05 -16.06 35.25
CA ASN A 285 25.21 -15.83 33.81
C ASN A 285 24.03 -15.08 33.19
N SER A 286 22.81 -15.26 33.72
CA SER A 286 21.64 -14.50 33.26
C SER A 286 21.73 -13.01 33.64
N LEU A 287 22.29 -12.69 34.82
CA LEU A 287 22.49 -11.32 35.29
C LEU A 287 23.69 -10.65 34.59
N GLU A 288 24.77 -11.39 34.32
CA GLU A 288 25.93 -10.89 33.56
C GLU A 288 25.58 -10.56 32.09
N ARG A 289 24.42 -11.02 31.58
CA ARG A 289 23.90 -10.68 30.24
C ARG A 289 23.05 -9.41 30.20
N ILE A 290 22.78 -8.77 31.33
CA ILE A 290 22.04 -7.50 31.38
C ILE A 290 22.71 -6.41 30.53
N PRO A 291 24.04 -6.18 30.60
CA PRO A 291 24.71 -5.17 29.78
C PRO A 291 24.51 -5.38 28.27
N GLN A 292 24.63 -6.64 27.80
CA GLN A 292 24.38 -6.98 26.41
C GLN A 292 22.93 -6.68 26.00
N THR A 293 21.98 -6.95 26.89
CA THR A 293 20.55 -6.66 26.65
C THR A 293 20.30 -5.16 26.57
N ILE A 294 20.90 -4.36 27.46
CA ILE A 294 20.86 -2.90 27.43
C ILE A 294 21.41 -2.38 26.10
N GLU A 295 22.56 -2.90 25.67
CA GLU A 295 23.20 -2.50 24.41
C GLU A 295 22.31 -2.81 23.20
N GLN A 296 21.66 -3.97 23.15
CA GLN A 296 20.68 -4.31 22.10
C GLN A 296 19.52 -3.32 22.03
N TYR A 297 18.97 -2.88 23.18
CA TYR A 297 17.91 -1.86 23.19
C TYR A 297 18.44 -0.47 22.79
N LYS A 298 19.68 -0.12 23.18
CA LYS A 298 20.33 1.12 22.73
C LYS A 298 20.57 1.14 21.23
N GLU A 299 21.00 0.03 20.64
CA GLU A 299 21.15 -0.11 19.18
C GLU A 299 19.81 0.05 18.46
N LYS A 300 18.74 -0.57 18.97
CA LYS A 300 17.38 -0.36 18.45
C LYS A 300 16.97 1.11 18.53
N ASN A 301 17.19 1.77 19.67
CA ASN A 301 16.88 3.19 19.82
C ASN A 301 17.72 4.09 18.91
N ALA A 302 18.97 3.72 18.61
CA ALA A 302 19.80 4.44 17.65
C ALA A 302 19.25 4.37 16.22
N VAL A 303 18.62 3.25 15.84
CA VAL A 303 17.90 3.13 14.56
C VAL A 303 16.62 3.99 14.59
N LEU A 304 15.80 3.87 15.64
CA LEU A 304 14.58 4.65 15.80
C LEU A 304 14.84 6.16 15.76
N SER A 305 15.90 6.61 16.42
CA SER A 305 16.32 8.02 16.47
C SER A 305 16.67 8.59 15.08
N LYS A 306 17.13 7.76 14.14
CA LYS A 306 17.38 8.16 12.74
C LYS A 306 16.09 8.20 11.91
N ASP A 307 15.17 7.26 12.15
CA ASP A 307 13.92 7.15 11.40
C ASP A 307 12.91 8.25 11.77
N ILE A 308 12.82 8.61 13.06
CA ILE A 308 11.83 9.56 13.59
C ILE A 308 11.89 10.94 12.89
N PRO A 309 13.06 11.59 12.70
CA PRO A 309 13.15 12.87 12.01
C PRO A 309 12.66 12.81 10.54
N LEU A 310 12.98 11.72 9.83
CA LEU A 310 12.58 11.52 8.44
C LEU A 310 11.06 11.35 8.32
N LEU A 311 10.47 10.53 9.20
CA LEU A 311 9.02 10.34 9.27
C LEU A 311 8.30 11.64 9.65
N LYS A 312 8.87 12.42 10.58
CA LYS A 312 8.36 13.72 10.98
C LYS A 312 8.37 14.74 9.85
N GLU A 313 9.41 14.76 9.02
CA GLU A 313 9.46 15.62 7.83
C GLU A 313 8.32 15.27 6.86
N ILE A 314 8.10 13.98 6.57
CA ILE A 314 7.04 13.52 5.66
C ILE A 314 5.66 13.80 6.24
N ALA A 315 5.44 13.53 7.53
CA ALA A 315 4.18 13.78 8.23
C ALA A 315 3.75 15.26 8.20
N ASN A 316 4.72 16.18 8.17
CA ASN A 316 4.48 17.62 8.11
C ASN A 316 4.31 18.16 6.68
N LYS A 317 4.54 17.36 5.64
CA LYS A 317 4.32 17.80 4.27
C LYS A 317 2.84 18.05 4.01
N GLN A 318 2.57 19.11 3.27
CA GLN A 318 1.24 19.43 2.76
C GLN A 318 1.20 19.26 1.25
N TRP A 319 0.04 18.89 0.73
CA TRP A 319 -0.15 18.75 -0.71
C TRP A 319 -0.24 20.14 -1.35
N LYS A 320 0.72 20.47 -2.23
CA LYS A 320 0.93 21.84 -2.73
C LYS A 320 -0.14 22.35 -3.70
N LYS A 321 -0.94 21.46 -4.29
CA LYS A 321 -1.92 21.78 -5.34
C LYS A 321 -3.34 21.94 -4.81
N GLU A 322 -3.50 22.17 -3.50
CA GLU A 322 -4.81 22.33 -2.87
C GLU A 322 -5.59 23.50 -3.48
N ASP A 323 -4.92 24.64 -3.67
CA ASP A 323 -5.52 25.84 -4.28
C ASP A 323 -5.83 25.66 -5.77
N GLU A 324 -4.97 24.96 -6.53
CA GLU A 324 -5.22 24.62 -7.94
C GLU A 324 -6.47 23.75 -8.07
N LEU A 325 -6.59 22.69 -7.25
CA LEU A 325 -7.75 21.81 -7.24
C LEU A 325 -9.03 22.58 -6.88
N LYS A 326 -8.96 23.47 -5.89
CA LYS A 326 -10.09 24.31 -5.49
C LYS A 326 -10.52 25.24 -6.63
N GLY A 327 -9.57 25.89 -7.31
CA GLY A 327 -9.82 26.76 -8.46
C GLY A 327 -10.51 26.01 -9.60
N LEU A 328 -9.98 24.84 -9.99
CA LEU A 328 -10.56 24.02 -11.06
C LEU A 328 -11.98 23.55 -10.73
N LYS A 329 -12.26 23.18 -9.48
CA LYS A 329 -13.61 22.82 -9.04
C LYS A 329 -14.58 23.99 -9.13
N SER A 330 -14.14 25.20 -8.78
CA SER A 330 -14.95 26.41 -8.94
C SER A 330 -15.21 26.72 -10.42
N GLU A 331 -14.20 26.54 -11.28
CA GLU A 331 -14.33 26.70 -12.74
C GLU A 331 -15.31 25.69 -13.34
N LEU A 332 -15.21 24.41 -12.95
CA LEU A 332 -16.15 23.37 -13.36
C LEU A 332 -17.59 23.72 -12.95
N ALA A 333 -17.81 24.14 -11.70
CA ALA A 333 -19.14 24.51 -11.23
C ALA A 333 -19.73 25.71 -11.98
N ALA A 334 -18.90 26.69 -12.35
CA ALA A 334 -19.31 27.83 -13.17
C ALA A 334 -19.70 27.38 -14.59
N LEU A 335 -18.91 26.48 -15.19
CA LEU A 335 -19.16 25.94 -16.51
C LEU A 335 -20.42 25.07 -16.57
N GLU A 336 -20.63 24.22 -15.56
CA GLU A 336 -21.86 23.42 -15.44
C GLU A 336 -23.11 24.30 -15.35
N ARG A 337 -23.04 25.40 -14.59
CA ARG A 337 -24.13 26.37 -14.52
C ARG A 337 -24.38 27.05 -15.86
N LYS A 338 -23.34 27.38 -16.63
CA LYS A 338 -23.46 27.94 -17.98
C LYS A 338 -24.14 26.96 -18.93
N ILE A 339 -23.67 25.72 -18.97
CA ILE A 339 -24.24 24.63 -19.79
C ILE A 339 -25.73 24.44 -19.46
N GLN A 340 -26.09 24.41 -18.17
CA GLN A 340 -27.47 24.24 -17.75
C GLN A 340 -28.38 25.39 -18.22
N LEU A 341 -27.89 26.62 -18.20
CA LEU A 341 -28.62 27.79 -18.68
C LEU A 341 -28.79 27.81 -20.20
N GLU A 342 -27.78 27.37 -20.97
CA GLU A 342 -27.87 27.24 -22.43
C GLU A 342 -28.85 26.14 -22.85
N LEU A 343 -28.77 24.97 -22.22
CA LEU A 343 -29.71 23.86 -22.45
C LEU A 343 -31.16 24.21 -22.07
N ALA A 344 -31.36 25.14 -21.14
CA ALA A 344 -32.68 25.65 -20.78
C ALA A 344 -33.24 26.62 -21.84
N LYS A 345 -32.38 27.41 -22.49
CA LYS A 345 -32.78 28.35 -23.57
C LYS A 345 -33.18 27.61 -24.85
N ASP A 346 -32.48 26.53 -25.20
CA ASP A 346 -32.80 25.74 -26.40
C ASP A 346 -34.11 24.93 -26.29
N LYS A 347 -34.72 24.83 -25.10
CA LYS A 347 -36.02 24.18 -24.88
C LYS A 347 -37.23 25.09 -25.10
N GLU A 348 -37.03 26.39 -25.33
CA GLU A 348 -38.09 27.33 -25.73
C GLU A 348 -37.76 27.85 -27.14
N PRO A 349 -38.26 27.21 -28.22
CA PRO A 349 -39.56 27.65 -28.77
C PRO A 349 -40.31 26.58 -29.62
N GLU A 350 -41.52 26.14 -29.21
CA GLU A 350 -42.48 25.53 -30.16
C GLU A 350 -43.97 25.58 -29.71
N GLN A 351 -44.36 26.61 -28.96
CA GLN A 351 -45.79 26.84 -28.66
C GLN A 351 -46.15 28.30 -28.92
N GLN A 352 -46.15 28.74 -30.19
CA GLN A 352 -46.83 29.99 -30.55
C GLN A 352 -47.04 30.25 -32.07
N VAL A 353 -47.36 29.25 -32.91
CA VAL A 353 -48.06 29.55 -34.19
C VAL A 353 -48.94 28.37 -34.62
N ALA A 354 -50.15 28.25 -34.05
CA ALA A 354 -51.27 27.54 -34.66
C ALA A 354 -52.55 27.82 -33.85
N ASN A 355 -53.06 29.05 -33.87
CA ASN A 355 -54.45 29.33 -33.56
C ASN A 355 -54.83 30.71 -34.11
N GLY A 356 -55.68 30.71 -35.13
CA GLY A 356 -56.17 31.88 -35.86
C GLY A 356 -55.93 31.67 -37.35
N THR A 357 -56.91 31.40 -38.21
CA THR A 357 -58.35 31.60 -38.12
C THR A 357 -59.00 30.71 -39.18
N ASP A 358 -59.90 29.81 -38.79
CA ASP A 358 -60.94 29.27 -39.66
C ASP A 358 -62.28 29.47 -38.93
N GLY A 359 -63.14 30.30 -39.52
CA GLY A 359 -64.46 30.63 -39.02
C GLY A 359 -65.25 31.32 -40.12
N MET A 360 -66.02 30.51 -40.86
CA MET A 360 -66.93 30.92 -41.93
C MET A 360 -67.98 31.94 -41.46
N GLY A 361 -68.28 32.90 -42.34
CA GLY A 361 -69.38 33.86 -42.24
C GLY A 361 -69.40 34.77 -43.45
#